data_AF-X5MC69-F1
#
_entry.id   AF-X5MC69-F1
#
_cell.length_a   1.000
_cell.length_b   1.000
_cell.length_c   1.000
_cell.angle_alpha   90.00
_cell.angle_beta   90.00
_cell.angle_gamma   90.00
#
_symmetry.space_group_name_H-M   'P 1'
#
loop_
_entity.id
_entity.type
_entity.pdbx_description
1 polymer ?
#
loop_
_entity_poly.entity_id
_entity_poly.type
_entity_poly.pdbx_seq_one_letter_code
_entity_poly.pdbx_strand_id
1 'polypeptide(L)'
;MTGEIATNDNTAGAGSGSGSGPGAGEPDAPDQLEFAALLCSRVCHDVISPVGAIVNGLEVLEEEEDQEMREHALILIAKSALQASAKLQFARLAFGASGSAGAHIEIADARRAAEGLMEGGRVTLAWDTKPSALHKTRLKLLMNLIQFATGAVPRGGELNIIVENGNEGMVIVATGPRARVPEHSNLAEGDKFDGLPDSRAIQPYLIGLLGKQLDASLKVNQEMEEGPVTFAISYGRNAAVDDGMIG
;
A
#
# COMPACT_ATOMS: atom_id res chain seq x y z
N MET A 1 77.28 12.69 33.58
CA MET A 1 77.16 11.44 34.37
C MET A 1 76.56 11.82 35.71
N THR A 2 75.62 10.98 36.21
CA THR A 2 74.81 11.09 37.45
C THR A 2 73.78 12.24 37.44
N GLY A 3 72.46 12.08 37.67
CA GLY A 3 71.61 10.99 38.19
C GLY A 3 70.43 11.66 38.95
N GLU A 4 69.29 10.97 39.10
CA GLU A 4 68.05 11.32 39.87
C GLU A 4 67.03 12.20 39.13
N ILE A 5 65.85 11.74 38.66
CA ILE A 5 64.70 11.02 39.28
C ILE A 5 63.98 11.84 40.36
N ALA A 6 62.86 12.46 39.96
CA ALA A 6 61.65 12.60 40.78
C ALA A 6 60.46 12.95 39.86
N THR A 7 59.73 11.92 39.41
CA THR A 7 58.42 12.05 38.78
C THR A 7 57.37 12.14 39.88
N ASN A 8 56.55 13.20 39.82
CA ASN A 8 55.53 13.50 40.80
C ASN A 8 54.27 12.67 40.53
N ASP A 9 53.88 11.84 41.50
CA ASP A 9 52.56 11.20 41.57
C ASP A 9 51.50 12.28 41.77
N ASN A 10 50.54 12.39 40.87
CA ASN A 10 49.27 12.99 41.20
C ASN A 10 48.12 12.14 40.65
N THR A 11 47.30 11.74 41.59
CA THR A 11 46.21 10.78 41.55
C THR A 11 45.13 11.12 40.55
N ALA A 12 44.61 10.07 39.90
CA ALA A 12 43.44 10.06 39.05
C ALA A 12 42.20 10.66 39.73
N GLY A 13 41.56 11.59 39.04
CA GLY A 13 40.21 12.06 39.30
C GLY A 13 39.50 12.26 37.97
N ALA A 14 38.82 11.21 37.49
CA ALA A 14 38.01 11.23 36.29
C ALA A 14 36.81 12.16 36.48
N GLY A 15 36.80 13.30 35.78
CA GLY A 15 35.63 14.14 35.57
C GLY A 15 35.28 14.10 34.08
N SER A 16 34.54 13.07 33.67
CA SER A 16 33.97 12.96 32.33
C SER A 16 32.95 14.07 32.10
N GLY A 17 33.21 14.93 31.11
CA GLY A 17 32.22 15.86 30.61
C GLY A 17 31.04 15.13 29.97
N SER A 18 29.83 15.61 30.24
CA SER A 18 28.65 15.34 29.42
C SER A 18 28.14 16.68 28.90
N GLY A 19 28.66 17.06 27.73
CA GLY A 19 27.97 18.00 26.87
C GLY A 19 26.70 17.33 26.36
N SER A 20 25.56 17.70 26.91
CA SER A 20 24.24 17.35 26.38
C SER A 20 23.97 18.19 25.13
N GLY A 21 24.40 17.69 23.98
CA GLY A 21 23.85 18.11 22.69
C GLY A 21 22.37 17.71 22.59
N PRO A 22 21.54 18.42 21.81
CA PRO A 22 20.16 18.04 21.61
C PRO A 22 20.16 16.66 20.93
N GLY A 23 19.56 15.67 21.59
CA GLY A 23 19.32 14.36 20.98
C GLY A 23 18.57 14.59 19.68
N ALA A 24 19.14 14.13 18.57
CA ALA A 24 18.39 13.96 17.34
C ALA A 24 17.25 13.01 17.69
N GLY A 25 16.03 13.55 17.78
CA GLY A 25 14.84 12.75 18.02
C GLY A 25 14.78 11.68 16.94
N GLU A 26 14.69 10.42 17.37
CA GLU A 26 14.27 9.34 16.48
C GLU A 26 12.98 9.81 15.77
N PRO A 27 12.85 9.64 14.45
CA PRO A 27 11.64 10.06 13.79
C PRO A 27 10.53 9.13 14.24
N ASP A 28 9.66 9.65 15.12
CA ASP A 28 8.43 9.00 15.54
C ASP A 28 7.57 8.68 14.31
N ALA A 29 6.66 7.71 14.46
CA ALA A 29 5.64 7.41 13.47
C ALA A 29 4.95 8.71 12.98
N PRO A 30 4.55 8.80 11.70
CA PRO A 30 3.99 10.03 11.16
C PRO A 30 2.79 10.47 11.98
N ASP A 31 2.70 11.77 12.27
CA ASP A 31 1.52 12.32 12.90
C ASP A 31 0.30 12.23 11.95
N GLN A 32 -0.90 12.55 12.45
CA GLN A 32 -2.12 12.41 11.65
C GLN A 32 -2.13 13.31 10.40
N LEU A 33 -1.51 14.49 10.48
CA LEU A 33 -1.48 15.44 9.38
C LEU A 33 -0.49 15.00 8.31
N GLU A 34 0.68 14.52 8.74
CA GLU A 34 1.71 14.00 7.85
C GLU A 34 1.25 12.70 7.16
N PHE A 35 0.59 11.80 7.89
CA PHE A 35 -0.04 10.62 7.32
C PHE A 35 -1.05 10.99 6.24
N ALA A 36 -1.93 11.96 6.51
CA ALA A 36 -2.90 12.45 5.54
C ALA A 36 -2.22 13.10 4.32
N ALA A 37 -1.16 13.88 4.53
CA ALA A 37 -0.39 14.51 3.45
C ALA A 37 0.29 13.48 2.55
N LEU A 38 0.91 12.44 3.11
CA LEU A 38 1.55 11.36 2.36
C LEU A 38 0.53 10.54 1.56
N LEU A 39 -0.65 10.27 2.13
CA LEU A 39 -1.72 9.58 1.42
C LEU A 39 -2.29 10.41 0.26
N CYS A 40 -2.52 11.70 0.48
CA CYS A 40 -2.91 12.64 -0.58
C CYS A 40 -1.85 12.71 -1.68
N SER A 41 -0.57 12.83 -1.31
CA SER A 41 0.55 12.83 -2.25
C SER A 41 0.56 11.57 -3.11
N ARG A 42 0.31 10.39 -2.52
CA ARG A 42 0.22 9.13 -3.25
C ARG A 42 -0.94 9.13 -4.26
N VAL A 43 -2.14 9.52 -3.85
CA VAL A 43 -3.30 9.57 -4.76
C VAL A 43 -3.07 10.56 -5.90
N CYS A 44 -2.52 11.74 -5.61
CA CYS A 44 -2.18 12.73 -6.64
C CYS A 44 -1.13 12.19 -7.60
N HIS A 45 -0.04 11.60 -7.11
CA HIS A 45 1.01 10.99 -7.94
C HIS A 45 0.44 9.98 -8.94
N ASP A 46 -0.45 9.11 -8.49
CA ASP A 46 -0.99 8.04 -9.34
C ASP A 46 -1.90 8.59 -10.45
N VAL A 47 -2.58 9.71 -10.22
CA VAL A 47 -3.55 10.32 -11.17
C VAL A 47 -2.91 11.39 -12.06
N ILE A 48 -1.82 12.03 -11.65
CA ILE A 48 -1.14 13.09 -12.43
C ILE A 48 -0.77 12.60 -13.83
N SER A 49 -0.18 11.41 -13.96
CA SER A 49 0.29 10.89 -15.25
C SER A 49 -0.84 10.74 -16.30
N PRO A 50 -1.95 10.02 -16.03
CA PRO A 50 -3.03 9.93 -17.02
C PRO A 50 -3.72 11.28 -17.25
N VAL A 51 -3.83 12.16 -16.24
CA VAL A 51 -4.39 13.49 -16.46
C VAL A 51 -3.50 14.34 -17.39
N GLY A 52 -2.18 14.30 -17.20
CA GLY A 52 -1.23 14.97 -18.09
C GLY A 52 -1.29 14.44 -19.52
N ALA A 53 -1.44 13.13 -19.71
CA ALA A 53 -1.60 12.54 -21.04
C ALA A 53 -2.88 12.99 -21.76
N ILE A 54 -3.96 13.30 -21.03
CA ILE A 54 -5.18 13.90 -21.60
C ILE A 54 -4.89 15.31 -22.11
N VAL A 55 -4.22 16.14 -21.29
CA VAL A 55 -3.86 17.52 -21.67
C VAL A 55 -2.98 17.51 -22.91
N ASN A 56 -1.92 16.70 -22.92
CA ASN A 56 -1.02 16.59 -24.07
C ASN A 56 -1.76 16.13 -25.34
N GLY A 57 -2.72 15.21 -25.21
CA GLY A 57 -3.53 14.78 -26.34
C GLY A 57 -4.43 15.90 -26.88
N LEU A 58 -4.97 16.75 -26.01
CA LEU A 58 -5.76 17.91 -26.43
C LEU A 58 -4.91 18.96 -27.14
N GLU A 59 -3.69 19.22 -26.63
CA GLU A 59 -2.72 20.12 -27.29
C GLU A 59 -2.41 19.64 -28.71
N VAL A 60 -2.16 18.34 -28.91
CA VAL A 60 -1.97 17.76 -30.25
C VAL A 60 -3.18 17.97 -31.16
N LEU A 61 -4.41 17.87 -30.63
CA LEU A 61 -5.62 18.09 -31.42
C LEU A 61 -5.84 19.55 -31.84
N GLU A 62 -5.28 20.49 -31.10
CA GLU A 62 -5.35 21.93 -31.37
C GLU A 62 -4.31 22.37 -32.40
N GLU A 63 -3.11 21.78 -32.36
CA GLU A 63 -1.96 22.20 -33.17
C GLU A 63 -1.75 21.39 -34.47
N GLU A 64 -2.16 20.11 -34.49
CA GLU A 64 -1.91 19.22 -35.63
C GLU A 64 -3.06 19.16 -36.63
N GLU A 65 -2.71 19.21 -37.93
CA GLU A 65 -3.66 19.04 -39.04
C GLU A 65 -3.68 17.61 -39.59
N ASP A 66 -2.61 16.84 -39.34
CA ASP A 66 -2.49 15.46 -39.81
C ASP A 66 -3.54 14.56 -39.17
N GLN A 67 -4.36 13.91 -40.01
CA GLN A 67 -5.51 13.16 -39.55
C GLN A 67 -5.13 11.90 -38.75
N GLU A 68 -3.99 11.28 -39.07
CA GLU A 68 -3.52 10.08 -38.39
C GLU A 68 -3.02 10.43 -36.98
N MET A 69 -2.23 11.49 -36.83
CA MET A 69 -1.77 11.99 -35.52
C MET A 69 -2.93 12.44 -34.62
N ARG A 70 -3.96 13.06 -35.19
CA ARG A 70 -5.17 13.43 -34.44
C ARG A 70 -5.96 12.21 -33.96
N GLU A 71 -6.04 11.15 -34.77
CA GLU A 71 -6.68 9.89 -34.35
C GLU A 71 -5.92 9.24 -33.20
N HIS A 72 -4.58 9.22 -33.26
CA HIS A 72 -3.75 8.76 -32.16
C HIS A 72 -3.94 9.57 -30.88
N ALA A 73 -4.07 10.89 -30.98
CA ALA A 73 -4.34 11.77 -29.85
C ALA A 73 -5.70 11.46 -29.19
N LEU A 74 -6.75 11.22 -29.98
CA LEU A 74 -8.07 10.81 -29.46
C LEU A 74 -8.00 9.47 -28.72
N ILE A 75 -7.27 8.49 -29.26
CA ILE A 75 -7.05 7.19 -28.60
C ILE A 75 -6.30 7.38 -27.27
N LEU A 76 -5.26 8.22 -27.26
CA LEU A 76 -4.50 8.54 -26.05
C LEU A 76 -5.37 9.18 -24.99
N ILE A 77 -6.20 10.18 -25.36
CA ILE A 77 -7.14 10.85 -24.46
C ILE A 77 -8.11 9.83 -23.86
N ALA A 78 -8.75 9.02 -24.71
CA ALA A 78 -9.75 8.05 -24.26
C ALA A 78 -9.15 7.03 -23.29
N LYS A 79 -7.99 6.46 -23.63
CA LYS A 79 -7.29 5.51 -22.76
C LYS A 79 -6.87 6.14 -21.44
N SER A 80 -6.34 7.36 -21.48
CA SER A 80 -5.88 8.08 -20.29
C SER A 80 -7.05 8.47 -19.37
N ALA A 81 -8.19 8.87 -19.94
CA ALA A 81 -9.40 9.16 -19.18
C ALA A 81 -9.95 7.93 -18.46
N LEU A 82 -10.00 6.77 -19.14
CA LEU A 82 -10.39 5.51 -18.52
C LEU A 82 -9.43 5.12 -17.38
N GLN A 83 -8.12 5.25 -17.61
CA GLN A 83 -7.12 4.95 -16.59
C GLN A 83 -7.22 5.88 -15.37
N ALA A 84 -7.43 7.19 -15.57
CA ALA A 84 -7.64 8.14 -14.49
C ALA A 84 -8.90 7.80 -13.68
N SER A 85 -10.00 7.50 -14.38
CA SER A 85 -11.27 7.09 -13.75
C SER A 85 -11.11 5.82 -12.92
N ALA A 86 -10.47 4.78 -13.46
CA ALA A 86 -10.22 3.52 -12.75
C ALA A 86 -9.39 3.74 -11.47
N LYS A 87 -8.31 4.52 -11.56
CA LYS A 87 -7.48 4.87 -10.39
C LYS A 87 -8.26 5.61 -9.31
N LEU A 88 -9.11 6.56 -9.69
CA LEU A 88 -9.95 7.29 -8.74
C LEU A 88 -11.03 6.41 -8.10
N GLN A 89 -11.68 5.53 -8.88
CA GLN A 89 -12.66 4.59 -8.37
C GLN A 89 -12.05 3.61 -7.37
N PHE A 90 -10.86 3.09 -7.67
CA PHE A 90 -10.09 2.25 -6.76
C PHE A 90 -9.69 3.01 -5.49
N ALA A 91 -9.10 4.20 -5.63
CA ALA A 91 -8.67 5.04 -4.51
C ALA A 91 -9.84 5.40 -3.57
N ARG A 92 -11.03 5.63 -4.13
CA ARG A 92 -12.24 5.88 -3.35
C ARG A 92 -12.59 4.70 -2.44
N LEU A 93 -12.42 3.45 -2.88
CA LEU A 93 -12.68 2.28 -2.04
C LEU A 93 -11.51 1.98 -1.09
N ALA A 94 -10.26 2.07 -1.56
CA ALA A 94 -9.08 1.74 -0.77
C ALA A 94 -8.80 2.76 0.35
N PHE A 95 -8.98 4.05 0.08
CA PHE A 95 -8.60 5.14 0.99
C PHE A 95 -9.83 5.92 1.47
N GLY A 96 -10.77 6.17 0.56
CA GLY A 96 -11.90 7.08 0.78
C GLY A 96 -13.18 6.45 1.36
N ALA A 97 -13.26 5.11 1.49
CA ALA A 97 -14.47 4.45 1.95
C ALA A 97 -14.80 4.91 3.38
N SER A 98 -15.75 5.84 3.43
CA SER A 98 -16.26 6.55 4.59
C SER A 98 -17.78 6.44 4.54
N GLY A 99 -18.40 6.42 5.71
CA GLY A 99 -19.81 6.08 5.88
C GLY A 99 -20.13 5.86 7.35
N SER A 100 -21.39 5.58 7.70
CA SER A 100 -21.81 5.29 9.08
C SER A 100 -21.05 4.10 9.68
N ALA A 101 -21.00 4.02 11.00
CA ALA A 101 -20.53 2.82 11.69
C ALA A 101 -21.44 1.64 11.27
N GLY A 102 -20.86 0.59 10.68
CA GLY A 102 -21.62 -0.55 10.16
C GLY A 102 -22.00 -0.50 8.67
N ALA A 103 -21.43 0.43 7.87
CA ALA A 103 -21.68 0.39 6.43
C ALA A 103 -20.95 -0.80 5.75
N HIS A 104 -21.67 -1.49 4.87
CA HIS A 104 -21.15 -2.57 4.02
C HIS A 104 -20.99 -2.09 2.58
N ILE A 105 -20.05 -2.72 1.87
CA ILE A 105 -19.78 -2.46 0.46
C ILE A 105 -19.80 -3.80 -0.28
N GLU A 106 -20.49 -3.83 -1.42
CA GLU A 106 -20.59 -5.01 -2.26
C GLU A 106 -19.23 -5.41 -2.83
N ILE A 107 -18.90 -6.70 -2.78
CA ILE A 107 -17.73 -7.30 -3.42
C ILE A 107 -17.74 -7.05 -4.93
N ALA A 108 -18.92 -6.99 -5.56
CA ALA A 108 -19.04 -6.66 -6.97
C ALA A 108 -18.48 -5.25 -7.29
N ASP A 109 -18.62 -4.29 -6.38
CA ASP A 109 -18.06 -2.95 -6.55
C ASP A 109 -16.54 -2.95 -6.40
N ALA A 110 -16.03 -3.68 -5.40
CA ALA A 110 -14.59 -3.89 -5.22
C ALA A 110 -13.96 -4.59 -6.42
N ARG A 111 -14.59 -5.65 -6.93
CA ARG A 111 -14.14 -6.39 -8.12
C ARG A 111 -14.02 -5.47 -9.32
N ARG A 112 -15.08 -4.73 -9.66
CA ARG A 112 -15.06 -3.79 -10.79
C ARG A 112 -13.95 -2.74 -10.67
N ALA A 113 -13.77 -2.18 -9.47
CA ALA A 113 -12.73 -1.16 -9.25
C ALA A 113 -11.31 -1.74 -9.34
N ALA A 114 -11.09 -2.93 -8.78
CA ALA A 114 -9.80 -3.60 -8.82
C ALA A 114 -9.45 -4.12 -10.23
N GLU A 115 -10.40 -4.69 -10.96
CA GLU A 115 -10.20 -5.12 -12.35
C GLU A 115 -9.95 -3.92 -13.27
N GLY A 116 -10.72 -2.84 -13.12
CA GLY A 116 -10.49 -1.60 -13.87
C GLY A 116 -9.11 -1.00 -13.61
N LEU A 117 -8.59 -1.10 -12.38
CA LEU A 117 -7.22 -0.69 -12.07
C LEU A 117 -6.16 -1.53 -12.81
N MET A 118 -6.42 -2.84 -12.99
CA MET A 118 -5.51 -3.75 -13.69
C MET A 118 -5.66 -3.72 -15.22
N GLU A 119 -6.71 -3.09 -15.73
CA GLU A 119 -7.02 -3.05 -17.16
C GLU A 119 -5.85 -2.49 -17.99
N GLY A 120 -5.48 -3.21 -19.05
CA GLY A 120 -4.31 -2.89 -19.87
C GLY A 120 -2.95 -3.13 -19.20
N GLY A 121 -2.93 -3.65 -17.98
CA GLY A 121 -1.75 -4.11 -17.25
C GLY A 121 -1.37 -5.57 -17.57
N ARG A 122 -0.41 -6.09 -16.80
CA ARG A 122 0.07 -7.49 -16.93
C ARG A 122 -0.40 -8.40 -15.79
N VAL A 123 -1.25 -7.88 -14.90
CA VAL A 123 -1.75 -8.60 -13.74
C VAL A 123 -3.22 -8.88 -13.95
N THR A 124 -3.65 -10.12 -13.76
CA THR A 124 -5.06 -10.52 -13.75
C THR A 124 -5.51 -10.83 -12.34
N LEU A 125 -6.83 -10.77 -12.10
CA LEU A 125 -7.43 -11.06 -10.80
C LEU A 125 -8.38 -12.26 -10.97
N ALA A 126 -8.17 -13.28 -10.14
CA ALA A 126 -9.13 -14.36 -9.94
C ALA A 126 -9.79 -14.18 -8.56
N TRP A 127 -11.08 -14.46 -8.46
CA TRP A 127 -11.85 -14.18 -7.25
C TRP A 127 -12.66 -15.41 -6.82
N ASP A 128 -12.44 -15.83 -5.58
CA ASP A 128 -13.22 -16.83 -4.87
C ASP A 128 -13.73 -16.20 -3.56
N THR A 129 -14.96 -15.68 -3.61
CA THR A 129 -15.52 -14.89 -2.50
C THR A 129 -16.84 -15.48 -2.06
N LYS A 130 -16.92 -15.93 -0.80
CA LYS A 130 -18.15 -16.43 -0.19
C LYS A 130 -19.16 -15.32 0.16
N PRO A 131 -18.76 -14.19 0.79
CA PRO A 131 -19.71 -13.11 1.07
C PRO A 131 -19.95 -12.24 -0.17
N SER A 132 -21.16 -11.69 -0.31
CA SER A 132 -21.48 -10.71 -1.36
C SER A 132 -21.07 -9.29 -1.00
N ALA A 133 -20.92 -8.99 0.29
CA ALA A 133 -20.53 -7.68 0.80
C ALA A 133 -19.59 -7.82 2.01
N LEU A 134 -18.80 -6.78 2.28
CA LEU A 134 -17.94 -6.70 3.45
C LEU A 134 -18.19 -5.41 4.21
N HIS A 135 -17.98 -5.43 5.53
CA HIS A 135 -17.87 -4.18 6.29
C HIS A 135 -16.80 -3.28 5.66
N LYS A 136 -17.09 -1.98 5.55
CA LYS A 136 -16.25 -1.00 4.83
C LYS A 136 -14.76 -1.07 5.18
N THR A 137 -14.42 -1.34 6.45
CA THR A 137 -13.02 -1.35 6.90
C THR A 137 -12.29 -2.62 6.45
N ARG A 138 -12.99 -3.76 6.39
CA ARG A 138 -12.46 -5.01 5.82
C ARG A 138 -12.28 -4.89 4.32
N LEU A 139 -13.24 -4.26 3.64
CA LEU A 139 -13.11 -3.96 2.21
C LEU A 139 -11.92 -3.02 1.93
N LYS A 140 -11.71 -1.98 2.75
CA LYS A 140 -10.51 -1.13 2.66
C LYS A 140 -9.21 -1.94 2.78
N LEU A 141 -9.15 -2.86 3.75
CA LEU A 141 -8.00 -3.75 3.93
C LEU A 141 -7.79 -4.63 2.68
N LEU A 142 -8.86 -5.27 2.18
CA LEU A 142 -8.81 -6.09 0.97
C LEU A 142 -8.30 -5.30 -0.25
N MET A 143 -8.87 -4.11 -0.50
CA MET A 143 -8.46 -3.27 -1.62
C MET A 143 -6.98 -2.88 -1.52
N ASN A 144 -6.52 -2.47 -0.33
CA ASN A 144 -5.10 -2.18 -0.14
C ASN A 144 -4.22 -3.42 -0.32
N LEU A 145 -4.66 -4.59 0.16
CA LEU A 145 -3.90 -5.82 0.01
C LEU A 145 -3.78 -6.25 -1.46
N ILE A 146 -4.85 -6.10 -2.26
CA ILE A 146 -4.82 -6.34 -3.71
C ILE A 146 -3.76 -5.44 -4.37
N GLN A 147 -3.79 -4.13 -4.11
CA GLN A 147 -2.80 -3.19 -4.65
C GLN A 147 -1.37 -3.57 -4.24
N PHE A 148 -1.17 -3.94 -2.97
CA PHE A 148 0.13 -4.32 -2.45
C PHE A 148 0.65 -5.62 -3.08
N ALA A 149 -0.22 -6.62 -3.23
CA ALA A 149 0.10 -7.92 -3.83
C ALA A 149 0.53 -7.81 -5.30
N THR A 150 0.12 -6.77 -6.04
CA THR A 150 0.67 -6.52 -7.39
C THR A 150 2.19 -6.34 -7.40
N GLY A 151 2.76 -5.81 -6.31
CA GLY A 151 4.21 -5.67 -6.14
C GLY A 151 4.94 -7.00 -6.10
N ALA A 152 4.22 -8.10 -5.83
CA ALA A 152 4.79 -9.43 -5.79
C ALA A 152 5.02 -10.04 -7.17
N VAL A 153 4.36 -9.51 -8.21
CA VAL A 153 4.42 -10.01 -9.59
C VAL A 153 4.94 -8.93 -10.54
N PRO A 154 6.21 -8.48 -10.39
CA PRO A 154 6.74 -7.33 -11.12
C PRO A 154 6.81 -7.53 -12.64
N ARG A 155 6.71 -8.78 -13.12
CA ARG A 155 6.66 -9.11 -14.56
C ARG A 155 5.25 -9.43 -15.06
N GLY A 156 4.23 -9.22 -14.24
CA GLY A 156 2.87 -9.69 -14.49
C GLY A 156 2.62 -11.08 -13.91
N GLY A 157 1.37 -11.52 -13.96
CA GLY A 157 0.92 -12.75 -13.31
C GLY A 157 -0.56 -12.68 -12.94
N GLU A 158 -0.96 -13.51 -12.00
CA GLU A 158 -2.32 -13.58 -11.47
C GLU A 158 -2.32 -13.41 -9.96
N LEU A 159 -3.30 -12.66 -9.45
CA LEU A 159 -3.64 -12.62 -8.04
C LEU A 159 -4.93 -13.41 -7.82
N ASN A 160 -4.85 -14.54 -7.11
CA ASN A 160 -6.02 -15.28 -6.68
C ASN A 160 -6.50 -14.76 -5.32
N ILE A 161 -7.68 -14.16 -5.29
CA ILE A 161 -8.27 -13.46 -4.13
C ILE A 161 -9.33 -14.36 -3.53
N ILE A 162 -9.10 -14.82 -2.31
CA ILE A 162 -9.99 -15.70 -1.56
C ILE A 162 -10.52 -14.93 -0.35
N VAL A 163 -11.84 -14.81 -0.23
CA VAL A 163 -12.53 -14.16 0.89
C VAL A 163 -13.53 -15.12 1.50
N GLU A 164 -13.26 -15.52 2.73
CA GLU A 164 -14.11 -16.43 3.50
C GLU A 164 -15.19 -15.68 4.28
N ASN A 165 -16.19 -16.41 4.78
CA ASN A 165 -17.26 -15.80 5.59
C ASN A 165 -16.76 -15.47 7.01
N GLY A 166 -17.19 -14.32 7.53
CA GLY A 166 -16.95 -13.98 8.94
C GLY A 166 -15.46 -13.80 9.25
N ASN A 167 -14.96 -14.50 10.25
CA ASN A 167 -13.57 -14.36 10.71
C ASN A 167 -12.64 -15.46 10.16
N GLU A 168 -13.07 -16.25 9.19
CA GLU A 168 -12.28 -17.34 8.60
C GLU A 168 -11.05 -16.85 7.82
N GLY A 169 -11.01 -15.57 7.44
CA GLY A 169 -9.83 -14.90 6.91
C GLY A 169 -9.94 -14.49 5.44
N MET A 170 -8.89 -13.84 4.94
CA MET A 170 -8.75 -13.48 3.53
C MET A 170 -7.35 -13.89 3.07
N VAL A 171 -7.25 -14.44 1.87
CA VAL A 171 -5.96 -14.86 1.31
C VAL A 171 -5.83 -14.28 -0.09
N ILE A 172 -4.66 -13.72 -0.40
CA ILE A 172 -4.28 -13.41 -1.79
C ILE A 172 -3.05 -14.24 -2.12
N VAL A 173 -3.10 -15.00 -3.21
CA VAL A 173 -1.95 -15.74 -3.73
C VAL A 173 -1.51 -15.09 -5.04
N ALA A 174 -0.30 -14.54 -5.04
CA ALA A 174 0.30 -13.92 -6.22
C ALA A 174 1.23 -14.91 -6.92
N THR A 175 0.96 -15.20 -8.20
CA THR A 175 1.76 -16.12 -9.01
C THR A 175 2.18 -15.44 -10.31
N GLY A 176 3.46 -15.50 -10.64
CA GLY A 176 3.97 -14.94 -11.89
C GLY A 176 5.48 -15.06 -12.03
N PRO A 177 6.05 -14.68 -13.19
CA PRO A 177 7.48 -14.80 -13.44
C PRO A 177 8.29 -13.91 -12.48
N ARG A 178 9.27 -14.50 -11.78
CA ARG A 178 10.08 -13.85 -10.75
C ARG A 178 9.22 -13.24 -9.64
N ALA A 179 8.24 -13.98 -9.15
CA ALA A 179 7.43 -13.57 -8.02
C ALA A 179 8.33 -13.37 -6.79
N ARG A 180 8.06 -12.35 -5.97
CA ARG A 180 8.88 -12.03 -4.79
C ARG A 180 8.08 -11.30 -3.74
N VAL A 181 8.48 -11.39 -2.47
CA VAL A 181 7.88 -10.56 -1.43
C VAL A 181 8.05 -9.07 -1.78
N PRO A 182 6.97 -8.25 -1.76
CA PRO A 182 7.07 -6.82 -2.03
C PRO A 182 7.92 -6.10 -0.98
N GLU A 183 8.52 -4.98 -1.38
CA GLU A 183 9.19 -4.07 -0.45
C GLU A 183 8.21 -3.58 0.63
N HIS A 184 8.74 -3.31 1.84
CA HIS A 184 7.96 -2.84 2.99
C HIS A 184 6.88 -3.83 3.50
N SER A 185 7.03 -5.13 3.25
CA SER A 185 6.14 -6.17 3.80
C SER A 185 6.05 -6.14 5.33
N ASN A 186 7.15 -5.83 6.02
CA ASN A 186 7.19 -5.62 7.47
C ASN A 186 6.18 -4.56 7.94
N LEU A 187 6.02 -3.46 7.18
CA LEU A 187 5.05 -2.40 7.51
C LEU A 187 3.62 -2.89 7.33
N ALA A 188 3.37 -3.66 6.27
CA ALA A 188 2.07 -4.27 6.03
C ALA A 188 1.71 -5.31 7.10
N GLU A 189 2.69 -6.04 7.63
CA GLU A 189 2.50 -6.94 8.78
C GLU A 189 2.29 -6.19 10.11
N GLY A 190 2.50 -4.88 10.13
CA GLY A 190 2.25 -4.02 11.29
C GLY A 190 3.42 -3.92 12.26
N ASP A 191 4.63 -4.31 11.83
CA ASP A 191 5.86 -4.17 12.61
C ASP A 191 6.10 -2.71 13.00
N LYS A 192 6.91 -2.51 14.05
CA LYS A 192 7.35 -1.17 14.41
C LYS A 192 8.16 -0.59 13.27
N PHE A 193 7.90 0.67 12.98
CA PHE A 193 8.61 1.42 11.97
C PHE A 193 9.27 2.61 12.63
N ASP A 194 10.60 2.63 12.55
CA ASP A 194 11.41 3.73 13.04
C ASP A 194 11.62 4.67 11.86
N GLY A 195 10.78 5.70 11.77
CA GLY A 195 10.89 6.74 10.76
C GLY A 195 9.59 7.21 10.12
N LEU A 196 9.75 8.13 9.17
CA LEU A 196 8.67 8.66 8.35
C LEU A 196 8.55 7.85 7.06
N PRO A 197 7.40 7.21 6.79
CA PRO A 197 7.24 6.42 5.58
C PRO A 197 7.24 7.37 4.39
N ASP A 198 7.94 7.00 3.33
CA ASP A 198 7.82 7.72 2.06
C ASP A 198 6.47 7.42 1.38
N SER A 199 6.23 8.01 0.21
CA SER A 199 4.99 7.81 -0.56
C SER A 199 4.77 6.37 -1.06
N ARG A 200 5.80 5.51 -1.00
CA ARG A 200 5.71 4.09 -1.35
C ARG A 200 5.41 3.24 -0.12
N ALA A 201 5.99 3.59 1.02
CA ALA A 201 5.82 2.91 2.30
C ALA A 201 4.50 3.27 3.00
N ILE A 202 3.86 4.41 2.68
CA ILE A 202 2.60 4.83 3.31
C ILE A 202 1.44 3.85 3.11
N GLN A 203 1.38 3.20 1.94
CA GLN A 203 0.31 2.25 1.62
C GLN A 203 0.48 0.91 2.36
N PRO A 204 1.66 0.28 2.41
CA PRO A 204 1.95 -0.83 3.31
C PRO A 204 1.71 -0.47 4.78
N TYR A 205 2.12 0.72 5.22
CA TYR A 205 1.87 1.18 6.59
C TYR A 205 0.38 1.28 6.92
N LEU A 206 -0.45 1.78 5.99
CA LEU A 206 -1.90 1.78 6.14
C LEU A 206 -2.49 0.36 6.30
N ILE A 207 -1.96 -0.65 5.60
CA ILE A 207 -2.39 -2.05 5.78
C ILE A 207 -2.15 -2.49 7.22
N GLY A 208 -0.97 -2.21 7.79
CA GLY A 208 -0.65 -2.52 9.18
C GLY A 208 -1.57 -1.82 10.18
N LEU A 209 -1.92 -0.55 9.93
CA LEU A 209 -2.88 0.20 10.75
C LEU A 209 -4.30 -0.37 10.67
N LEU A 210 -4.76 -0.74 9.47
CA LEU A 210 -6.07 -1.37 9.27
C LEU A 210 -6.13 -2.74 9.96
N GLY A 211 -5.05 -3.52 9.89
CA GLY A 211 -4.92 -4.77 10.64
C GLY A 211 -5.12 -4.55 12.14
N LYS A 212 -4.37 -3.61 12.74
CA LYS A 212 -4.53 -3.25 14.17
C LYS A 212 -5.94 -2.80 14.52
N GLN A 213 -6.56 -1.97 13.68
CA GLN A 213 -7.93 -1.49 13.89
C GLN A 213 -8.97 -2.62 13.86
N LEU A 214 -8.75 -3.64 13.03
CA LEU A 214 -9.66 -4.78 12.85
C LEU A 214 -9.38 -5.95 13.80
N ASP A 215 -8.41 -5.82 14.72
CA ASP A 215 -7.85 -6.96 15.46
C ASP A 215 -7.45 -8.09 14.51
N ALA A 216 -6.74 -7.77 13.42
CA ALA A 216 -6.32 -8.69 12.38
C ALA A 216 -4.80 -8.63 12.15
N SER A 217 -4.21 -9.77 11.77
CA SER A 217 -2.79 -9.88 11.43
C SER A 217 -2.60 -10.31 9.98
N LEU A 218 -1.72 -9.63 9.26
CA LEU A 218 -1.22 -10.07 7.97
C LEU A 218 0.03 -10.94 8.15
N LYS A 219 0.13 -12.00 7.35
CA LYS A 219 1.35 -12.77 7.12
C LYS A 219 1.66 -12.82 5.64
N VAL A 220 2.89 -12.44 5.27
CA VAL A 220 3.40 -12.56 3.90
C VAL A 220 4.42 -13.70 3.86
N ASN A 221 4.16 -14.71 3.04
CA ASN A 221 5.03 -15.89 2.94
C ASN A 221 5.40 -16.19 1.48
N GLN A 222 6.63 -16.65 1.28
CA GLN A 222 7.12 -17.19 0.02
C GLN A 222 8.03 -18.38 0.34
N GLU A 223 7.53 -19.60 0.10
CA GLU A 223 8.23 -20.83 0.50
C GLU A 223 9.36 -21.23 -0.45
N MET A 224 9.24 -20.83 -1.72
CA MET A 224 10.20 -21.15 -2.78
C MET A 224 10.66 -19.88 -3.47
N GLU A 225 11.95 -19.80 -3.80
CA GLU A 225 12.50 -18.69 -4.59
C GLU A 225 11.75 -18.59 -5.94
N GLU A 226 11.32 -17.39 -6.29
CA GLU A 226 10.45 -17.11 -7.45
C GLU A 226 9.09 -17.85 -7.47
N GLY A 227 8.73 -18.54 -6.37
CA GLY A 227 7.46 -19.23 -6.20
C GLY A 227 6.31 -18.30 -5.78
N PRO A 228 5.09 -18.83 -5.62
CA PRO A 228 3.92 -18.05 -5.22
C PRO A 228 4.15 -17.30 -3.91
N VAL A 229 3.64 -16.06 -3.85
CA VAL A 229 3.66 -15.24 -2.65
C VAL A 229 2.26 -15.19 -2.07
N THR A 230 2.12 -15.62 -0.82
CA THR A 230 0.84 -15.71 -0.11
C THR A 230 0.72 -14.58 0.90
N PHE A 231 -0.38 -13.85 0.84
CA PHE A 231 -0.77 -12.81 1.77
C PHE A 231 -1.99 -13.30 2.54
N ALA A 232 -1.83 -13.69 3.80
CA ALA A 232 -2.90 -14.26 4.61
C ALA A 232 -3.28 -13.32 5.75
N ILE A 233 -4.57 -12.93 5.80
CA ILE A 233 -5.18 -12.21 6.91
C ILE A 233 -5.86 -13.21 7.84
N SER A 234 -5.50 -13.14 9.12
CA SER A 234 -6.20 -13.85 10.20
C SER A 234 -6.81 -12.85 11.16
N TYR A 235 -8.07 -13.07 11.53
CA TYR A 235 -8.78 -12.23 12.48
C TYR A 235 -8.62 -12.78 13.91
N GLY A 236 -8.36 -11.88 14.85
CA GLY A 236 -8.27 -12.14 16.27
C GLY A 236 -9.64 -12.47 16.87
N ARG A 237 -9.63 -12.93 18.13
CA ARG A 237 -10.84 -13.36 18.84
C ARG A 237 -11.82 -12.22 19.09
N ASN A 238 -11.36 -10.98 19.08
CA ASN A 238 -12.18 -9.80 19.34
C ASN A 238 -12.56 -9.05 18.06
N ALA A 239 -12.13 -9.54 16.89
CA ALA A 239 -12.52 -8.97 15.62
C ALA A 239 -14.04 -9.05 15.46
N ALA A 240 -14.70 -7.88 15.37
CA ALA A 240 -16.14 -7.80 15.20
C ALA A 240 -16.55 -8.54 13.91
N VAL A 241 -17.39 -9.56 14.05
CA VAL A 241 -17.99 -10.29 12.93
C VAL A 241 -19.18 -9.49 12.46
N ASP A 242 -19.04 -8.80 11.34
CA ASP A 242 -20.20 -8.26 10.67
C ASP A 242 -19.95 -8.19 9.16
N ASP A 243 -19.87 -9.34 8.52
CA ASP A 243 -19.78 -9.42 7.05
C ASP A 243 -21.16 -9.41 6.38
N GLY A 244 -22.20 -9.00 7.10
CA GLY A 244 -23.54 -8.90 6.53
C GLY A 244 -24.07 -10.27 6.15
N MET A 245 -24.66 -11.00 7.11
CA MET A 245 -25.67 -12.00 6.73
C MET A 245 -26.87 -11.23 6.15
N ILE A 246 -26.80 -10.88 4.87
CA ILE A 246 -27.98 -10.60 4.08
C ILE A 246 -28.39 -11.97 3.55
N GLY A 247 -29.37 -12.58 4.24
CA GLY A 247 -29.91 -13.89 3.90
C GLY A 247 -30.62 -13.94 2.56
#